data_AF-A0A915YHW5-F1
#
_entry.id   AF-A0A915YHW5-F1
#
_cell.length_a   1.000
_cell.length_b   1.000
_cell.length_c   1.000
_cell.angle_alpha   90.00
_cell.angle_beta   90.00
_cell.angle_gamma   90.00
#
_symmetry.space_group_name_H-M   'P 1'
#
loop_
_entity.id
_entity.type
_entity.pdbx_description
1 polymer ?
#
loop_
_entity_poly.entity_id
_entity_poly.type
_entity_poly.pdbx_seq_one_letter_code
_entity_poly.pdbx_strand_id
1 'polypeptide(L)'
;MKNLIAFLILALGFISTTNAQVEKTLVKSVALEGSTTAVVMLPGEVEVTEWDNDFVRVTTNLEIENMNENIAKQLVIVGRYSLSTQLDKSTNTLTITMPNIENRVTVKGVELIEVFNVKVSIPKGYEIVVKETVALEKTTM
;
A
#
# COMPACT_ATOMS: atom_id res chain seq x y z
N MET A 1 -51.60 32.32 14.97
CA MET A 1 -50.92 31.28 14.17
C MET A 1 -49.72 31.90 13.45
N LYS A 2 -48.56 32.05 14.10
CA LYS A 2 -47.40 32.76 13.50
C LYS A 2 -46.04 32.15 13.83
N ASN A 3 -46.02 31.08 14.65
CA ASN A 3 -44.78 30.51 15.19
C ASN A 3 -44.55 29.06 14.71
N LEU A 4 -45.42 28.51 13.87
CA LEU A 4 -45.30 27.12 13.38
C LEU A 4 -44.35 26.98 12.17
N ILE A 5 -44.08 28.08 11.46
CA ILE A 5 -43.22 28.08 10.26
C ILE A 5 -41.73 28.09 10.62
N ALA A 6 -41.36 28.54 11.82
CA ALA A 6 -39.96 28.62 12.26
C ALA A 6 -39.32 27.25 12.56
N PHE A 7 -40.12 26.19 12.76
CA PHE A 7 -39.61 24.85 13.08
C PHE A 7 -39.32 23.97 11.85
N LEU A 8 -39.78 24.37 10.65
CA LEU A 8 -39.67 23.55 9.45
C LEU A 8 -38.38 23.82 8.64
N ILE A 9 -37.65 24.90 8.94
CA ILE A 9 -36.47 25.34 8.16
C ILE A 9 -35.15 24.74 8.69
N LEU A 10 -35.15 24.14 9.89
CA LEU A 10 -33.92 23.64 10.53
C LEU A 10 -33.53 22.20 10.13
N ALA A 11 -34.33 21.52 9.30
CA ALA A 11 -34.12 20.10 8.96
C ALA A 11 -33.33 19.85 7.65
N LEU A 12 -32.78 20.88 7.00
CA LEU A 12 -32.17 20.78 5.66
C LEU A 12 -30.63 20.87 5.62
N GLY A 13 -29.94 20.91 6.75
CA GLY A 13 -28.47 20.94 6.80
C GLY A 13 -27.91 19.60 7.26
N PHE A 14 -26.80 19.18 6.67
CA PHE A 14 -26.04 17.95 6.97
C PHE A 14 -26.47 16.69 6.22
N ILE A 15 -26.40 16.75 4.89
CA ILE A 15 -25.93 15.57 4.13
C ILE A 15 -24.41 15.51 4.35
N SER A 16 -23.98 14.96 5.47
CA SER A 16 -22.57 14.61 5.66
C SER A 16 -22.29 13.43 4.74
N THR A 17 -21.70 13.67 3.58
CA THR A 17 -21.14 12.60 2.76
C THR A 17 -19.93 12.05 3.52
N THR A 18 -20.14 11.03 4.33
CA THR A 18 -19.07 10.19 4.86
C THR A 18 -18.38 9.56 3.64
N ASN A 19 -17.22 10.09 3.27
CA ASN A 19 -16.31 9.36 2.39
C ASN A 19 -15.84 8.16 3.21
N ALA A 20 -16.37 6.98 2.88
CA ALA A 20 -15.87 5.75 3.46
C ALA A 20 -14.45 5.52 2.93
N GLN A 21 -13.47 5.58 3.81
CA GLN A 21 -12.11 5.11 3.50
C GLN A 21 -12.18 3.64 3.10
N VAL A 22 -11.48 3.26 2.03
CA VAL A 22 -11.46 1.89 1.56
C VAL A 22 -10.20 1.21 2.05
N GLU A 23 -10.38 0.15 2.85
CA GLU A 23 -9.27 -0.67 3.34
C GLU A 23 -9.13 -1.96 2.52
N LYS A 24 -7.88 -2.35 2.26
CA LYS A 24 -7.50 -3.59 1.58
C LYS A 24 -6.30 -4.21 2.28
N THR A 25 -6.40 -5.49 2.58
CA THR A 25 -5.25 -6.28 3.04
C THR A 25 -4.78 -7.19 1.91
N LEU A 26 -3.51 -7.05 1.52
CA LEU A 26 -2.86 -7.88 0.51
C LEU A 26 -1.78 -8.73 1.20
N VAL A 27 -1.77 -10.03 0.91
CA VAL A 27 -0.78 -10.95 1.46
C VAL A 27 -0.06 -11.65 0.30
N LYS A 28 1.26 -11.56 0.29
CA LYS A 28 2.09 -12.19 -0.73
C LYS A 28 3.22 -13.00 -0.10
N SER A 29 3.38 -14.23 -0.57
CA SER A 29 4.54 -15.07 -0.27
C SER A 29 5.62 -14.84 -1.33
N VAL A 30 6.85 -14.67 -0.88
CA VAL A 30 8.06 -14.49 -1.69
C VAL A 30 9.04 -15.60 -1.33
N ALA A 31 9.34 -16.46 -2.29
CA ALA A 31 10.34 -17.50 -2.13
C ALA A 31 11.73 -16.88 -1.95
N LEU A 32 12.60 -17.54 -1.18
CA LEU A 32 13.96 -17.03 -0.93
C LEU A 32 14.87 -17.20 -2.16
N GLU A 33 14.53 -18.09 -3.10
CA GLU A 33 15.33 -18.36 -4.31
C GLU A 33 16.81 -18.68 -4.03
N GLY A 34 17.12 -19.23 -2.85
CA GLY A 34 18.48 -19.55 -2.41
C GLY A 34 19.27 -18.36 -1.83
N SER A 35 18.67 -17.17 -1.77
CA SER A 35 19.26 -16.00 -1.11
C SER A 35 19.48 -16.22 0.39
N THR A 36 20.43 -15.48 0.94
CA THR A 36 20.71 -15.43 2.39
C THR A 36 20.23 -14.13 3.03
N THR A 37 19.97 -13.11 2.20
CA THR A 37 19.63 -11.76 2.63
C THR A 37 18.56 -11.18 1.70
N ALA A 38 17.56 -10.49 2.25
CA ALA A 38 16.65 -9.65 1.48
C ALA A 38 16.94 -8.16 1.66
N VAL A 39 16.80 -7.39 0.58
CA VAL A 39 16.67 -5.93 0.62
C VAL A 39 15.23 -5.58 0.30
N VAL A 40 14.57 -4.86 1.20
CA VAL A 40 13.16 -4.49 1.08
C VAL A 40 13.04 -2.99 0.87
N MET A 41 12.41 -2.60 -0.24
CA MET A 41 12.08 -1.22 -0.61
C MET A 41 10.58 -1.15 -0.88
N LEU A 42 9.80 -0.96 0.18
CA LEU A 42 8.34 -0.92 0.15
C LEU A 42 7.86 0.44 0.66
N PRO A 43 6.65 0.88 0.26
CA PRO A 43 6.09 2.14 0.71
C PRO A 43 5.69 2.12 2.18
N GLY A 44 5.71 3.31 2.80
CA GLY A 44 5.27 3.50 4.18
C GLY A 44 6.24 2.91 5.20
N GLU A 45 5.74 2.76 6.43
CA GLU A 45 6.49 2.12 7.51
C GLU A 45 6.48 0.59 7.31
N VAL A 46 7.67 -0.01 7.43
CA VAL A 46 7.88 -1.45 7.29
C VAL A 46 8.21 -2.05 8.65
N GLU A 47 7.27 -2.82 9.21
CA GLU A 47 7.48 -3.62 10.41
C GLU A 47 8.05 -4.99 10.01
N VAL A 48 9.19 -5.37 10.58
CA VAL A 48 9.82 -6.68 10.35
C VAL A 48 9.56 -7.59 11.53
N THR A 49 9.18 -8.84 11.24
CA THR A 49 8.99 -9.89 12.26
C THR A 49 9.60 -11.20 11.81
N GLU A 50 10.10 -12.01 12.74
CA GLU A 50 10.52 -13.38 12.43
C GLU A 50 9.38 -14.38 12.58
N TRP A 51 9.43 -15.47 11.82
CA TRP A 51 8.44 -16.55 11.90
C TRP A 51 8.98 -17.90 11.47
N ASP A 52 8.19 -18.96 11.71
CA ASP A 52 8.57 -20.36 11.49
C ASP A 52 8.12 -20.87 10.11
N ASN A 53 8.54 -20.18 9.04
CA ASN A 53 8.31 -20.60 7.65
C ASN A 53 9.58 -20.35 6.81
N ASP A 54 9.66 -20.97 5.64
CA ASP A 54 10.81 -20.97 4.72
C ASP A 54 10.70 -19.95 3.57
N PHE A 55 9.84 -18.96 3.72
CA PHE A 55 9.63 -17.88 2.74
C PHE A 55 9.39 -16.55 3.46
N VAL A 56 9.56 -15.45 2.72
CA VAL A 56 9.20 -14.11 3.21
C VAL A 56 7.72 -13.87 2.93
N ARG A 57 6.94 -13.48 3.93
CA ARG A 57 5.57 -12.99 3.75
C ARG A 57 5.54 -11.48 3.86
N VAL A 58 4.96 -10.84 2.86
CA VAL A 58 4.66 -9.41 2.88
C VAL A 58 3.16 -9.26 3.05
N THR A 59 2.74 -8.62 4.14
CA THR A 59 1.36 -8.22 4.42
C THR A 59 1.27 -6.71 4.29
N THR A 60 0.48 -6.23 3.33
CA THR A 60 0.25 -4.80 3.12
C THR A 60 -1.18 -4.47 3.51
N ASN A 61 -1.33 -3.64 4.53
CA ASN A 61 -2.59 -2.96 4.82
C ASN A 61 -2.57 -1.62 4.08
N LEU A 62 -3.49 -1.48 3.15
CA LEU A 62 -3.65 -0.31 2.29
C LEU A 62 -4.95 0.38 2.63
N GLU A 63 -4.86 1.68 2.84
CA GLU A 63 -6.01 2.57 2.91
C GLU A 63 -6.03 3.47 1.68
N ILE A 64 -7.19 3.56 1.03
CA ILE A 64 -7.45 4.47 -0.08
C ILE A 64 -8.51 5.46 0.37
N GLU A 65 -8.09 6.70 0.60
CA GLU A 65 -8.90 7.71 1.29
C GLU A 65 -9.96 8.34 0.39
N ASN A 66 -9.67 8.45 -0.91
CA ASN A 66 -10.46 9.28 -1.82
C ASN A 66 -11.05 8.53 -3.02
N MET A 67 -11.08 7.20 -2.97
CA MET A 67 -11.70 6.36 -4.01
C MET A 67 -12.71 5.39 -3.41
N ASN A 68 -13.67 4.96 -4.23
CA ASN A 68 -14.63 3.93 -3.83
C ASN A 68 -14.07 2.52 -4.00
N GLU A 69 -14.78 1.56 -3.42
CA GLU A 69 -14.43 0.13 -3.40
C GLU A 69 -14.20 -0.46 -4.80
N ASN A 70 -14.93 -0.02 -5.82
CA ASN A 70 -14.80 -0.56 -7.18
C ASN A 70 -13.48 -0.11 -7.82
N ILE A 71 -13.09 1.14 -7.62
CA ILE A 71 -11.79 1.65 -8.08
C ILE A 71 -10.66 0.97 -7.32
N ALA A 72 -10.77 0.84 -6.00
CA ALA A 72 -9.80 0.13 -5.18
C ALA A 72 -9.57 -1.32 -5.67
N LYS A 73 -10.65 -2.07 -5.93
CA LYS A 73 -10.57 -3.41 -6.52
C LYS A 73 -9.86 -3.39 -7.87
N GLN A 74 -10.17 -2.41 -8.73
CA GLN A 74 -9.54 -2.32 -10.04
C GLN A 74 -8.04 -2.04 -9.93
N LEU A 75 -7.61 -1.18 -9.01
CA LEU A 75 -6.19 -0.91 -8.74
C LEU A 75 -5.44 -2.17 -8.32
N VAL A 76 -6.06 -3.01 -7.49
CA VAL A 76 -5.52 -4.33 -7.13
C VAL A 76 -5.44 -5.24 -8.36
N ILE A 77 -6.51 -5.34 -9.16
CA ILE A 77 -6.59 -6.21 -10.35
C ILE A 77 -5.54 -5.85 -11.40
N VAL A 78 -5.33 -4.55 -11.66
CA VAL A 78 -4.30 -4.09 -12.62
C VAL A 78 -2.88 -4.19 -12.05
N GLY A 79 -2.74 -4.66 -10.81
CA GLY A 79 -1.46 -4.97 -10.21
C GLY A 79 -0.69 -3.74 -9.71
N ARG A 80 -1.38 -2.63 -9.38
CA ARG A 80 -0.74 -1.43 -8.82
C ARG A 80 0.10 -1.74 -7.58
N TYR A 81 -0.38 -2.65 -6.74
CA TYR A 81 0.28 -3.04 -5.49
C TYR A 81 1.08 -4.35 -5.61
N SER A 82 1.40 -4.76 -6.83
CA SER A 82 2.14 -6.00 -7.04
C SER A 82 3.58 -5.85 -6.57
N LEU A 83 4.07 -6.89 -5.90
CA LEU A 83 5.48 -7.00 -5.57
C LEU A 83 6.28 -7.45 -6.80
N SER A 84 7.49 -6.93 -6.92
CA SER A 84 8.53 -7.41 -7.84
C SER A 84 9.72 -7.90 -7.05
N THR A 85 10.29 -9.03 -7.47
CA THR A 85 11.40 -9.70 -6.81
C THR A 85 12.56 -9.89 -7.79
N GLN A 86 13.77 -9.57 -7.37
CA GLN A 86 14.98 -9.73 -8.17
C GLN A 86 16.11 -10.31 -7.34
N LEU A 87 16.62 -11.49 -7.73
CA LEU A 87 17.78 -12.10 -7.11
C LEU A 87 19.07 -11.64 -7.79
N ASP A 88 19.97 -11.02 -7.02
CA ASP A 88 21.36 -10.85 -7.42
C ASP A 88 22.14 -12.10 -7.02
N LYS A 89 22.57 -12.89 -8.01
CA LYS A 89 23.33 -14.14 -7.79
C LYS A 89 24.76 -13.90 -7.33
N SER A 90 25.33 -12.71 -7.54
CA SER A 90 26.70 -12.40 -7.16
C SER A 90 26.81 -12.11 -5.66
N THR A 91 25.79 -11.48 -5.08
CA THR A 91 25.70 -11.15 -3.65
C THR A 91 24.72 -12.05 -2.89
N ASN A 92 24.05 -12.96 -3.59
CA ASN A 92 22.99 -13.83 -3.07
C ASN A 92 21.88 -13.05 -2.33
N THR A 93 21.53 -11.88 -2.86
CA THR A 93 20.60 -10.92 -2.25
C THR A 93 19.30 -10.86 -3.03
N LEU A 94 18.18 -11.05 -2.33
CA LEU A 94 16.84 -10.91 -2.90
C LEU A 94 16.31 -9.50 -2.69
N THR A 95 16.06 -8.77 -3.76
CA THR A 95 15.45 -7.44 -3.70
C THR A 95 13.94 -7.57 -3.83
N ILE A 96 13.17 -6.99 -2.90
CA ILE A 96 11.70 -6.98 -2.90
C ILE A 96 11.22 -5.53 -2.99
N THR A 97 10.43 -5.23 -4.02
CA THR A 97 9.95 -3.87 -4.34
C THR A 97 8.46 -3.85 -4.70
N MET A 98 7.86 -2.66 -4.75
CA MET A 98 6.52 -2.43 -5.28
C MET A 98 6.57 -1.33 -6.36
N PRO A 99 7.04 -1.63 -7.59
CA PRO A 99 7.45 -0.58 -8.54
C PRO A 99 6.28 0.26 -9.08
N ASN A 100 5.08 -0.32 -9.15
CA ASN A 100 3.95 0.33 -9.84
C ASN A 100 3.34 1.51 -9.05
N ILE A 101 3.67 1.65 -7.76
CA ILE A 101 3.18 2.75 -6.92
C ILE A 101 3.93 4.08 -7.14
N GLU A 102 5.15 4.03 -7.70
CA GLU A 102 5.93 5.23 -8.04
C GLU A 102 5.24 6.09 -9.11
N ASN A 103 4.38 5.46 -9.93
CA ASN A 103 3.60 6.15 -10.93
C ASN A 103 2.39 6.82 -10.29
N ARG A 104 2.28 8.15 -10.47
CA ARG A 104 1.09 8.90 -10.10
C ARG A 104 -0.12 8.40 -10.87
N VAL A 105 -1.24 8.24 -10.17
CA VAL A 105 -2.51 7.81 -10.76
C VAL A 105 -3.56 8.88 -10.48
N THR A 106 -4.31 9.22 -11.52
CA THR A 106 -5.41 10.17 -11.43
C THR A 106 -6.68 9.48 -11.91
N VAL A 107 -7.75 9.56 -11.12
CA VAL A 107 -9.07 9.03 -11.47
C VAL A 107 -10.04 10.19 -11.59
N LYS A 108 -10.56 10.42 -12.80
CA LYS A 108 -11.48 11.55 -13.09
C LYS A 108 -10.93 12.92 -12.66
N GLY A 109 -9.63 13.14 -12.82
CA GLY A 109 -8.97 14.40 -12.46
C GLY A 109 -8.56 14.55 -10.98
N VAL A 110 -8.83 13.56 -10.13
CA VAL A 110 -8.41 13.54 -8.73
C VAL A 110 -7.21 12.62 -8.55
N GLU A 111 -6.13 13.12 -7.96
CA GLU A 111 -4.93 12.34 -7.63
C GLU A 111 -5.27 11.31 -6.53
N LEU A 112 -4.83 10.08 -6.72
CA LEU A 112 -5.06 8.98 -5.79
C LEU A 112 -4.29 9.20 -4.47
N ILE A 113 -4.97 9.06 -3.33
CA ILE A 113 -4.36 9.17 -1.99
C ILE A 113 -4.36 7.79 -1.33
N GLU A 114 -3.18 7.34 -0.94
CA GLU A 114 -2.91 5.99 -0.44
C GLU A 114 -2.03 6.04 0.81
N VAL A 115 -2.40 5.27 1.82
CA VAL A 115 -1.62 5.07 3.03
C VAL A 115 -1.25 3.59 3.17
N PHE A 116 0.04 3.33 3.41
CA PHE A 116 0.60 1.99 3.47
C PHE A 116 1.10 1.67 4.88
N ASN A 117 0.67 0.53 5.41
CA ASN A 117 1.28 -0.11 6.56
C ASN A 117 1.71 -1.52 6.17
N VAL A 118 3.01 -1.78 6.21
CA VAL A 118 3.59 -3.00 5.65
C VAL A 118 4.24 -3.82 6.77
N LYS A 119 3.86 -5.10 6.85
CA LYS A 119 4.50 -6.08 7.72
C LYS A 119 5.22 -7.13 6.88
N VAL A 120 6.51 -7.31 7.15
CA VAL A 120 7.36 -8.30 6.51
C VAL A 120 7.71 -9.37 7.55
N SER A 121 7.20 -10.59 7.34
CA SER A 121 7.57 -11.74 8.15
C SER A 121 8.65 -12.55 7.44
N ILE A 122 9.80 -12.70 8.08
CA ILE A 122 10.99 -13.37 7.53
C ILE A 122 11.30 -14.66 8.27
N PRO A 123 11.84 -15.70 7.61
CA PRO A 123 12.32 -16.91 8.27
C PRO A 123 13.31 -16.59 9.38
N LYS A 124 13.31 -17.39 10.46
CA LYS A 124 14.32 -17.27 11.52
C LYS A 124 15.73 -17.37 10.95
N GLY A 125 16.61 -16.44 11.34
CA GLY A 125 18.00 -16.40 10.90
C GLY A 125 18.24 -15.94 9.47
N TYR A 126 17.19 -15.48 8.76
CA TYR A 126 17.31 -14.85 7.46
C TYR A 126 17.58 -13.35 7.61
N GLU A 127 18.56 -12.81 6.89
CA GLU A 127 18.94 -11.41 7.04
C GLU A 127 18.02 -10.50 6.22
N ILE A 128 17.72 -9.30 6.75
CA ILE A 128 16.94 -8.30 6.05
C ILE A 128 17.50 -6.90 6.23
N VAL A 129 17.48 -6.14 5.14
CA VAL A 129 17.81 -4.72 5.12
C VAL A 129 16.59 -3.97 4.59
N VAL A 130 16.00 -3.13 5.43
CA VAL A 130 14.94 -2.21 5.01
C VAL A 130 15.59 -0.93 4.49
N LYS A 131 15.21 -0.51 3.30
CA LYS A 131 15.63 0.76 2.70
C LYS A 131 14.39 1.60 2.41
N GLU A 132 14.49 2.89 2.69
CA GLU A 132 13.44 3.83 2.29
C GLU A 132 13.32 3.84 0.76
N THR A 133 12.07 3.84 0.29
CA THR A 133 11.80 4.05 -1.14
C THR A 133 12.07 5.51 -1.44
N VAL A 134 13.26 5.82 -1.96
CA VAL A 134 13.59 7.17 -2.41
C VAL A 134 12.77 7.43 -3.66
N ALA A 135 11.75 8.30 -3.54
CA ALA A 135 11.06 8.83 -4.70
C ALA A 135 12.11 9.44 -5.64
N LEU A 136 12.29 8.85 -6.81
CA LEU A 136 13.21 9.36 -7.81
C LEU A 136 12.71 10.74 -8.25
N GLU A 137 13.30 11.81 -7.70
CA GLU A 137 13.28 13.10 -8.35
C GLU A 137 13.91 12.89 -9.73
N LYS A 138 13.08 12.84 -10.77
CA LYS A 138 13.53 12.85 -12.15
C LYS A 138 14.26 14.16 -12.38
N THR A 139 15.58 14.18 -12.18
CA THR A 139 16.45 15.24 -12.66
C THR A 139 16.26 15.29 -14.17
N THR A 140 15.56 16.32 -14.61
CA THR A 140 15.41 16.65 -16.03
C THR A 140 16.80 17.08 -16.49
N MET A 141 17.46 16.26 -17.30
CA MET A 141 18.55 16.71 -18.17
C MET A 141 18.00 16.99 -19.55
#